data_AF-A0A3D4PW92-F1
#
_entry.id   AF-A0A3D4PW92-F1
#
_cell.length_a   1.000
_cell.length_b   1.000
_cell.length_c   1.000
_cell.angle_alpha   90.00
_cell.angle_beta   90.00
_cell.angle_gamma   90.00
#
_symmetry.space_group_name_H-M   'P 1'
#
loop_
_entity.id
_entity.type
_entity.pdbx_description
1 polymer ?
#
loop_
_entity_poly.entity_id
_entity_poly.type
_entity_poly.pdbx_seq_one_letter_code
_entity_poly.pdbx_strand_id
1 'polypeptide(L)' 'MSHLAKIFMNGRSQAVRLPKEFRFDSDEVFIRKQGDEVVISPKPHTWDDFFDRQPAFDESFMADRDQLPAQERDF' A
#
# COMPACT_ATOMS: atom_id res chain seq x y z
N MET A 1 10.74 9.09 -15.06
CA MET A 1 9.95 9.52 -16.23
C MET A 1 8.48 9.41 -15.87
N SER A 2 7.64 10.38 -16.23
CA SER A 2 6.19 10.31 -16.01
C SER A 2 5.50 9.78 -17.27
N HIS A 3 4.58 8.83 -17.10
CA HIS A 3 3.72 8.35 -18.19
C HIS A 3 2.36 9.03 -18.08
N LEU A 4 1.86 9.56 -19.19
CA LEU A 4 0.52 10.16 -19.26
C LEU A 4 -0.52 9.05 -19.44
N ALA A 5 -1.47 8.98 -18.51
CA ALA A 5 -2.64 8.11 -18.62
C ALA A 5 -3.90 8.96 -18.86
N LYS A 6 -4.85 8.42 -19.63
CA LYS A 6 -6.15 9.08 -19.84
C LYS A 6 -7.11 8.74 -18.70
N ILE A 7 -7.74 9.77 -18.16
CA ILE A 7 -8.91 9.66 -17.29
C ILE A 7 -10.16 9.64 -18.16
N PHE A 8 -11.10 8.76 -17.84
CA PHE A 8 -12.39 8.65 -18.53
C PHE A 8 -13.49 8.20 -17.55
N MET A 9 -14.74 8.26 -18.01
CA MET A 9 -15.89 7.78 -17.23
C MET A 9 -16.24 6.34 -17.63
N ASN A 10 -16.50 5.49 -16.63
CA ASN A 10 -17.10 4.17 -16.80
C ASN A 10 -18.41 4.12 -16.00
N GLY A 11 -19.54 4.30 -16.69
CA GLY A 11 -20.85 4.51 -16.05
C GLY A 11 -20.83 5.77 -15.19
N ARG A 12 -21.09 5.62 -13.89
CA ARG A 12 -21.06 6.72 -12.89
C ARG A 12 -19.70 6.89 -12.21
N SER A 13 -18.71 6.06 -12.55
CA SER A 13 -17.40 6.04 -11.90
C SER A 13 -16.33 6.68 -12.79
N GLN A 14 -15.33 7.31 -12.17
CA GLN A 14 -14.13 7.77 -12.86
C GLN A 14 -13.11 6.62 -12.93
N ALA A 15 -12.40 6.50 -14.06
CA ALA A 15 -11.42 5.45 -14.31
C ALA A 15 -10.16 6.01 -14.96
N VAL A 16 -9.02 5.35 -14.70
CA VAL A 16 -7.73 5.60 -15.34
C VAL A 16 -7.40 4.42 -16.25
N ARG A 17 -7.04 4.68 -17.51
CA ARG A 17 -6.54 3.62 -18.40
C ARG A 17 -5.05 3.39 -18.14
N LEU A 18 -4.72 2.29 -17.47
CA LEU A 18 -3.33 1.89 -17.24
C LEU A 18 -2.65 1.49 -18.57
N PRO A 19 -1.50 2.10 -18.93
CA PRO A 19 -0.63 1.60 -19.99
C PRO A 19 -0.18 0.17 -19.72
N LYS A 20 0.29 -0.53 -20.76
CA LYS A 20 0.59 -1.98 -20.70
C LYS A 20 1.61 -2.30 -19.60
N GLU A 21 2.62 -1.45 -19.47
CA GLU A 21 3.73 -1.56 -18.53
C GLU A 21 3.35 -1.33 -17.05
N PHE A 22 2.14 -0.79 -16.77
CA PHE A 22 1.64 -0.55 -15.41
C PHE A 22 0.45 -1.47 -15.03
N ARG A 23 0.16 -2.50 -15.83
CA ARG A 23 -0.94 -3.42 -15.50
C ARG A 23 -0.58 -4.26 -14.28
N PHE A 24 -1.56 -4.45 -13.39
CA PHE A 24 -1.46 -5.41 -12.30
C PHE A 24 -1.81 -6.81 -12.79
N ASP A 25 -1.23 -7.82 -12.15
CA ASP A 25 -1.59 -9.24 -12.32
C ASP A 25 -2.69 -9.68 -11.34
N SER A 26 -3.34 -8.71 -10.68
CA SER A 26 -4.40 -8.93 -9.70
C SER A 26 -5.73 -8.30 -10.16
N ASP A 27 -6.84 -8.94 -9.80
CA ASP A 27 -8.19 -8.44 -10.10
C ASP A 27 -8.59 -7.24 -9.22
N GLU A 28 -7.94 -7.10 -8.06
CA GLU A 28 -8.21 -6.07 -7.07
C GLU A 28 -6.91 -5.33 -6.68
N VAL A 29 -7.08 -4.08 -6.25
CA VAL A 29 -6.00 -3.19 -5.82
C VAL A 29 -6.40 -2.43 -4.56
N PHE A 30 -5.42 -2.07 -3.75
CA PHE A 30 -5.58 -1.07 -2.70
C PHE A 30 -5.40 0.33 -3.27
N ILE A 31 -6.24 1.26 -2.82
CA ILE A 31 -6.18 2.68 -3.18
C ILE A 31 -6.07 3.50 -1.89
N ARG A 32 -5.10 4.40 -1.82
CA ARG A 32 -4.96 5.38 -0.72
C ARG A 32 -4.59 6.75 -1.26
N LYS A 33 -4.92 7.79 -0.49
CA LYS A 33 -4.55 9.17 -0.80
C LYS A 33 -3.32 9.58 0.02
N GLN A 34 -2.32 10.20 -0.61
CA GLN A 34 -1.13 10.74 0.04
C GLN A 34 -0.94 12.19 -0.45
N GLY A 35 -1.38 13.16 0.36
CA GLY A 35 -1.46 14.56 -0.10
C GLY A 35 -2.40 14.69 -1.29
N ASP A 36 -1.87 15.18 -2.41
CA ASP A 36 -2.61 15.31 -3.68
C ASP A 36 -2.49 14.08 -4.58
N GLU A 37 -1.73 13.06 -4.16
CA GLU A 37 -1.49 11.85 -4.94
C GLU A 37 -2.49 10.74 -4.60
N VAL A 38 -2.85 9.95 -5.61
CA VAL A 38 -3.57 8.69 -5.45
C VAL A 38 -2.58 7.56 -5.67
N VAL A 39 -2.31 6.78 -4.63
CA VAL A 39 -1.39 5.64 -4.68
C VAL A 39 -2.21 4.36 -4.81
N ILE A 40 -1.93 3.60 -5.87
CA ILE A 40 -2.57 2.33 -6.19
C ILE A 40 -1.52 1.22 -6.05
N SER A 41 -1.82 0.18 -5.28
CA SER A 41 -0.92 -0.96 -5.05
C SER A 41 -1.66 -2.29 -5.18
N PRO A 42 -1.00 -3.38 -5.61
CA PRO A 42 -1.65 -4.67 -5.76
C PRO A 42 -2.17 -5.17 -4.42
N LYS A 43 -3.37 -5.76 -4.41
CA LYS A 43 -3.88 -6.50 -3.27
C LYS A 43 -3.21 -7.89 -3.28
N PRO A 44 -2.45 -8.28 -2.23
CA PRO A 44 -1.95 -9.64 -2.12
C PRO A 44 -3.11 -10.65 -2.06
N HIS A 45 -2.94 -11.82 -2.66
CA HIS A 45 -3.94 -12.89 -2.65
C HIS A 45 -3.92 -13.66 -1.34
N THR A 46 -2.75 -13.75 -0.71
CA THR A 46 -2.51 -14.52 0.51
C THR A 46 -1.62 -13.77 1.49
N TRP A 47 -1.53 -14.28 2.73
CA TRP A 47 -0.53 -13.80 3.69
C TRP A 47 0.90 -14.15 3.26
N ASP A 48 1.09 -15.23 2.51
CA ASP A 48 2.40 -15.61 1.98
C ASP A 48 2.95 -14.50 1.05
N ASP A 49 2.10 -13.95 0.17
CA ASP A 49 2.45 -12.81 -0.69
C ASP A 49 2.85 -11.55 0.07
N PHE A 50 2.47 -11.43 1.34
CA PHE A 50 2.90 -10.33 2.20
C PHE A 50 4.29 -10.61 2.80
N PHE A 51 4.52 -11.83 3.29
CA PHE A 51 5.80 -12.22 3.90
C PHE A 51 6.93 -12.40 2.88
N ASP A 52 6.63 -12.73 1.62
CA ASP A 52 7.61 -12.85 0.54
C ASP A 52 8.13 -11.48 0.04
N ARG A 53 7.52 -10.37 0.46
CA ARG A 53 7.97 -9.03 0.07
C ARG A 53 9.25 -8.67 0.80
N GLN A 54 10.12 -7.94 0.11
CA GLN A 54 11.28 -7.34 0.75
C GLN A 54 10.82 -6.44 1.92
N PRO A 55 11.37 -6.63 3.13
CA PRO A 55 11.07 -5.78 4.27
C PRO A 55 11.30 -4.31 3.93
N ALA A 56 10.37 -3.44 4.33
CA ALA A 56 10.52 -1.99 4.17
C ALA A 56 11.63 -1.40 5.04
N PHE A 57 12.11 -2.18 6.02
CA PHE A 57 13.06 -1.77 7.03
C PHE A 57 14.18 -2.81 7.15
N ASP A 58 15.35 -2.37 7.60
CA ASP A 58 16.49 -3.25 7.85
C ASP A 58 16.43 -3.89 9.26
N GLU A 59 17.46 -4.66 9.61
CA GLU A 59 17.56 -5.35 10.90
C GLU A 59 17.65 -4.39 12.09
N SER A 60 17.96 -3.11 11.88
CA SER A 60 18.04 -2.10 12.95
C SER A 60 16.68 -1.56 13.37
N PHE A 61 15.67 -1.69 12.50
CA PHE A 61 14.35 -1.14 12.76
C PHE A 61 13.65 -1.86 13.91
N MET A 62 13.37 -1.10 14.97
CA MET A 62 12.82 -1.61 16.23
C MET A 62 13.70 -2.70 16.89
N ALA A 63 15.01 -2.70 16.63
CA ALA A 63 15.95 -3.62 17.29
C ALA A 63 15.91 -3.47 18.82
N ASP A 64 15.72 -2.24 19.31
CA ASP A 64 15.45 -1.94 20.70
C ASP A 64 14.02 -1.47 20.88
N ARG A 65 13.31 -2.11 21.83
CA ARG A 65 11.98 -1.72 22.26
C ARG A 65 12.04 -1.19 23.69
N ASP A 66 11.73 0.09 23.86
CA ASP A 66 11.55 0.66 25.19
C ASP A 66 10.21 0.19 25.79
N GLN A 67 10.28 -0.88 26.57
CA GLN A 67 9.13 -1.48 27.24
C GLN A 67 9.17 -1.12 28.73
N LEU A 68 8.57 0.02 29.06
CA LEU A 68 8.42 0.48 30.44
C LEU A 68 7.55 -0.51 31.26
N PRO A 69 7.76 -0.57 32.59
CA PRO A 69 6.93 -1.37 33.47
C PRO A 69 5.47 -0.91 33.43
N ALA A 70 4.55 -1.82 33.76
CA ALA A 70 3.14 -1.49 33.88
C ALA A 70 2.96 -0.35 34.89
N GLN A 71 2.12 0.62 34.54
CA GLN A 71 1.77 1.72 35.43
C GLN A 71 0.91 1.18 36.59
N GLU A 72 1.29 1.48 37.83
CA GLU A 72 0.37 1.32 38.96
C GLU A 72 -0.72 2.39 38.91
N ARG A 73 -1.99 1.95 39.02
CA ARG A 73 -3.16 2.82 38.98
C ARG A 73 -4.03 2.50 40.19
N ASP A 74 -4.45 3.53 40.91
CA ASP A 74 -5.51 3.40 41.91
C ASP A 74 -6.85 3.27 41.17
N PHE A 75 -7.52 2.13 41.35
CA PHE A 75 -8.85 1.85 40.82
C PHE A 75 -9.93 2.12 41.86
#